data_AF-A0A922MMY1-F1
#
_entry.id   AF-A0A922MMY1-F1
#
_cell.length_a   1.000
_cell.length_b   1.000
_cell.length_c   1.000
_cell.angle_alpha   90.00
_cell.angle_beta   90.00
_cell.angle_gamma   90.00
#
_symmetry.space_group_name_H-M   'P 1'
#
loop_
_entity.id
_entity.type
_entity.pdbx_description
1 polymer ?
#
loop_
_entity_poly.entity_id
_entity_poly.type
_entity_poly.pdbx_seq_one_letter_code
_entity_poly.pdbx_strand_id
1 'polypeptide(L)'
;MSGRKFAYWGPCLQGCSPAGPVCGVNGVSYISECAAWAEYVSVDYAGPCLAVGPISDLMEPKCALIDRIICPPLKKPNCLGFTAPGACCPKCGGALRILYSKKQIDRALYGTNISASVINLNNILRALERHVKIAECALRGYLTIEMEIFVTVETMLENPTDLQLNVCILEAEKIADMINRESVLITSDLGLSSLSYALTVHTYPTQGANTISLSIGALLACLSVYVLR
;
A
#
# COMPACT_ATOMS: atom_id res chain seq x y z
N MET A 1 -17.87 -17.94 -29.27
CA MET A 1 -17.14 -17.27 -28.17
C MET A 1 -18.08 -17.08 -26.99
N SER A 2 -18.37 -18.14 -26.24
CA SER A 2 -19.27 -18.08 -25.07
C SER A 2 -18.46 -18.32 -23.80
N GLY A 3 -18.60 -17.45 -22.79
CA GLY A 3 -17.97 -17.62 -21.47
C GLY A 3 -16.96 -16.55 -21.02
N ARG A 4 -16.63 -15.53 -21.83
CA ARG A 4 -15.77 -14.42 -21.37
C ARG A 4 -16.60 -13.35 -20.65
N LYS A 5 -16.19 -13.00 -19.43
CA LYS A 5 -16.78 -11.91 -18.64
C LYS A 5 -15.96 -10.62 -18.86
N PHE A 6 -16.65 -9.50 -18.93
CA PHE A 6 -16.02 -8.18 -18.95
C PHE A 6 -15.33 -7.93 -17.61
N ALA A 7 -14.07 -7.46 -17.64
CA ALA A 7 -13.25 -7.28 -16.45
C ALA A 7 -13.25 -5.85 -15.91
N TYR A 8 -12.90 -4.88 -16.76
CA TYR A 8 -12.79 -3.46 -16.37
C TYR A 8 -12.79 -2.55 -17.59
N TRP A 9 -13.05 -1.27 -17.37
CA TRP A 9 -12.98 -0.20 -18.37
C TRP A 9 -11.59 0.43 -18.40
N GLY A 10 -11.13 0.84 -19.59
CA GLY A 10 -9.86 1.54 -19.76
C GLY A 10 -8.86 0.79 -20.65
N PRO A 11 -7.60 1.26 -20.73
CA PRO A 11 -6.56 0.58 -21.49
C PRO A 11 -6.20 -0.77 -20.85
N CYS A 12 -5.76 -1.72 -21.67
CA CYS A 12 -5.29 -3.00 -21.16
C CYS A 12 -4.04 -2.82 -20.29
N LEU A 13 -4.14 -3.21 -19.02
CA LEU A 13 -3.03 -3.20 -18.08
C LEU A 13 -2.02 -4.30 -18.39
N GLN A 14 -0.75 -4.03 -18.09
CA GLN A 14 0.36 -4.96 -18.19
C GLN A 14 0.86 -5.32 -16.78
N GLY A 15 1.47 -6.50 -16.64
CA GLY A 15 2.06 -6.94 -15.37
C GLY A 15 1.06 -7.44 -14.32
N CYS A 16 -0.22 -7.59 -14.67
CA CYS A 16 -1.24 -8.22 -13.83
C CYS A 16 -1.72 -9.55 -14.44
N SER A 17 -2.18 -10.44 -13.58
CA SER A 17 -2.84 -11.68 -13.96
C SER A 17 -4.32 -11.44 -14.32
N PRO A 18 -4.77 -11.87 -15.51
CA PRO A 18 -6.20 -11.91 -15.84
C PRO A 18 -6.89 -13.15 -15.25
N ALA A 19 -6.16 -14.03 -14.56
CA ALA A 19 -6.64 -15.35 -14.18
C ALA A 19 -7.17 -15.40 -12.73
N GLY A 20 -8.40 -15.87 -12.60
CA GLY A 20 -9.02 -16.21 -11.32
C GLY A 20 -9.44 -15.00 -10.48
N PRO A 21 -10.44 -15.16 -9.58
CA PRO A 21 -10.84 -14.08 -8.69
C PRO A 21 -9.76 -13.78 -7.65
N VAL A 22 -9.76 -12.55 -7.14
CA VAL A 22 -8.85 -12.07 -6.10
C VAL A 22 -9.61 -11.23 -5.08
N CYS A 23 -9.11 -11.18 -3.85
CA CYS A 23 -9.60 -10.26 -2.83
C CYS A 23 -8.74 -8.99 -2.85
N GLY A 24 -9.37 -7.82 -2.97
CA GLY A 24 -8.69 -6.54 -2.82
C GLY A 24 -8.47 -6.18 -1.35
N VAL A 25 -7.47 -5.34 -1.08
CA VAL A 25 -7.21 -4.80 0.28
C VAL A 25 -8.36 -3.97 0.85
N ASN A 26 -9.31 -3.57 0.00
CA ASN A 26 -10.55 -2.90 0.37
C ASN A 26 -11.69 -3.87 0.76
N GLY A 27 -11.44 -5.18 0.81
CA GLY A 27 -12.44 -6.20 1.13
C GLY A 27 -13.42 -6.52 -0.01
N VAL A 28 -13.16 -6.05 -1.23
CA VAL A 28 -13.99 -6.31 -2.42
C VAL A 28 -13.38 -7.45 -3.24
N SER A 29 -14.23 -8.37 -3.70
CA SER A 29 -13.81 -9.44 -4.60
C SER A 29 -13.80 -8.96 -6.05
N TYR A 30 -12.67 -9.13 -6.72
CA TYR A 30 -12.47 -8.80 -8.13
C TYR A 30 -12.39 -10.08 -8.96
N ILE A 31 -12.80 -10.01 -10.22
CA ILE A 31 -12.77 -11.18 -11.11
C ILE A 31 -11.35 -11.57 -11.57
N SER A 32 -10.39 -10.65 -11.41
CA SER A 32 -8.97 -10.82 -11.71
C SER A 32 -8.13 -9.75 -11.03
N GLU A 33 -6.81 -9.97 -10.94
CA GLU A 33 -5.86 -8.96 -10.45
C GLU A 33 -5.90 -7.70 -11.30
N CYS A 34 -5.97 -7.84 -12.63
CA CYS A 34 -6.12 -6.68 -13.52
C CYS A 34 -7.39 -5.87 -13.24
N ALA A 35 -8.50 -6.51 -12.86
CA ALA A 35 -9.73 -5.80 -12.51
C ALA A 35 -9.57 -5.00 -11.21
N ALA A 36 -8.90 -5.56 -10.19
CA ALA A 36 -8.56 -4.82 -8.97
C ALA A 36 -7.66 -3.62 -9.27
N TRP A 37 -6.63 -3.85 -10.09
CA TRP A 37 -5.65 -2.83 -10.45
C TRP A 37 -6.25 -1.69 -11.27
N ALA A 38 -7.24 -1.96 -12.12
CA ALA A 38 -7.94 -0.93 -12.89
C ALA A 38 -8.73 0.05 -12.00
N GLU A 39 -9.06 -0.36 -10.78
CA GLU A 39 -9.68 0.49 -9.75
C GLU A 39 -8.66 1.03 -8.73
N TYR A 40 -7.36 0.97 -9.02
CA TYR A 40 -6.28 1.33 -8.10
C TYR A 40 -6.22 0.47 -6.84
N VAL A 41 -6.87 -0.69 -6.79
CA VAL A 41 -6.89 -1.55 -5.60
C VAL A 41 -5.79 -2.58 -5.71
N SER A 42 -4.99 -2.69 -4.65
CA SER A 42 -3.99 -3.75 -4.54
C SER A 42 -4.63 -5.08 -4.10
N VAL A 43 -4.09 -6.20 -4.56
CA VAL A 43 -4.58 -7.54 -4.21
C VAL A 43 -4.07 -7.95 -2.82
N ASP A 44 -4.96 -8.39 -1.96
CA ASP A 44 -4.65 -8.94 -0.62
C ASP A 44 -4.28 -10.43 -0.73
N TYR A 45 -5.15 -11.25 -1.32
CA TYR A 45 -4.93 -12.68 -1.55
C TYR A 45 -5.72 -13.22 -2.76
N ALA A 46 -5.34 -14.40 -3.24
CA ALA A 46 -6.03 -15.09 -4.33
C ALA A 46 -7.35 -15.71 -3.86
N GLY A 47 -8.35 -15.73 -4.74
CA GLY A 47 -9.72 -16.17 -4.42
C GLY A 47 -10.65 -15.02 -4.04
N PRO A 48 -11.95 -15.29 -3.83
CA PRO A 48 -12.88 -14.27 -3.33
C PRO A 48 -12.53 -13.87 -1.89
N CYS A 49 -12.97 -12.68 -1.47
CA CYS A 49 -12.81 -12.25 -0.09
C CYS A 49 -13.60 -13.16 0.87
N LEU A 50 -12.92 -13.66 1.89
CA LEU A 50 -13.47 -14.53 2.93
C LEU A 50 -13.57 -13.83 4.29
N ALA A 51 -12.68 -12.87 4.53
CA ALA A 51 -12.65 -12.05 5.74
C ALA A 51 -11.92 -10.73 5.49
N VAL A 52 -12.11 -9.81 6.43
CA VAL A 52 -11.35 -8.56 6.56
C VAL A 52 -10.53 -8.62 7.85
N GLY A 53 -9.30 -8.09 7.81
CA GLY A 53 -8.42 -8.09 8.97
C GLY A 53 -8.91 -7.13 10.07
N PRO A 54 -8.84 -7.49 11.37
CA PRO A 54 -9.13 -6.55 12.46
C PRO A 54 -8.28 -5.27 12.38
N ILE A 55 -8.85 -4.15 12.82
CA ILE A 55 -8.09 -2.90 12.94
C ILE A 55 -7.06 -3.09 14.05
N SER A 56 -5.79 -2.96 13.69
CA SER A 56 -4.65 -3.14 14.59
C SER A 56 -3.44 -2.49 13.93
N ASP A 57 -2.60 -1.85 14.73
CA ASP A 57 -1.32 -1.27 14.29
C ASP A 57 -0.21 -2.32 14.16
N LEU A 58 -0.48 -3.57 14.55
CA LEU A 58 0.46 -4.68 14.43
C LEU A 58 0.67 -5.06 12.96
N MET A 59 1.94 -5.13 12.57
CA MET A 59 2.40 -5.46 11.22
C MET A 59 2.50 -6.98 11.03
N GLU A 60 1.37 -7.67 11.20
CA GLU A 60 1.28 -9.14 11.14
C GLU A 60 0.15 -9.60 10.21
N PRO A 61 0.16 -10.87 9.76
CA PRO A 61 -0.97 -11.47 9.06
C PRO A 61 -2.20 -11.50 9.98
N LYS A 62 -3.26 -10.78 9.61
CA LYS A 62 -4.41 -10.55 10.47
C LYS A 62 -5.47 -11.65 10.41
N CYS A 63 -5.45 -12.45 9.34
CA CYS A 63 -6.45 -13.48 9.07
C CYS A 63 -5.88 -14.90 9.14
N ALA A 64 -4.78 -15.09 9.89
CA ALA A 64 -4.06 -16.36 9.98
C ALA A 64 -4.91 -17.52 10.54
N LEU A 65 -5.99 -17.22 11.27
CA LEU A 65 -6.93 -18.22 11.80
C LEU A 65 -7.88 -18.80 10.74
N ILE A 66 -7.86 -18.29 9.51
CA ILE A 66 -8.69 -18.75 8.41
C ILE A 66 -7.80 -19.54 7.44
N ASP A 67 -7.81 -20.86 7.56
CA ASP A 67 -6.95 -21.78 6.79
C ASP A 67 -7.05 -21.63 5.26
N ARG A 68 -8.11 -20.97 4.77
CA ARG A 68 -8.35 -20.71 3.34
C ARG A 68 -7.67 -19.45 2.81
N ILE A 69 -7.19 -18.56 3.69
CA ILE A 69 -6.49 -17.33 3.31
C ILE A 69 -4.99 -17.62 3.33
N ILE A 70 -4.42 -17.75 2.13
CA ILE A 70 -2.98 -17.95 1.95
C ILE A 70 -2.40 -16.64 1.44
N CYS A 71 -1.60 -15.99 2.28
CA CYS A 71 -0.97 -14.74 1.88
C CYS A 71 0.07 -14.97 0.79
N PRO A 72 0.07 -14.13 -0.26
CA PRO A 72 1.12 -14.18 -1.26
C PRO A 72 2.48 -13.88 -0.60
N PRO A 73 3.57 -14.49 -1.08
CA PRO A 73 4.89 -14.19 -0.57
C PRO A 73 5.22 -12.71 -0.81
N LEU A 74 5.96 -12.11 0.12
CA LEU A 74 6.48 -10.75 -0.07
C LEU A 74 7.42 -10.73 -1.29
N LYS A 75 7.34 -9.67 -2.10
CA LYS A 75 8.19 -9.49 -3.30
C LYS A 75 9.69 -9.52 -3.01
N LYS A 76 10.09 -9.22 -1.77
CA LYS A 76 11.48 -9.29 -1.30
C LYS A 76 11.53 -10.07 0.02
N PRO A 77 12.38 -11.10 0.14
CA PRO A 77 12.61 -11.77 1.42
C PRO A 77 13.27 -10.78 2.40
N ASN A 78 12.84 -10.80 3.67
CA ASN A 78 13.29 -9.93 4.76
C ASN A 78 12.82 -8.47 4.74
N CYS A 79 11.93 -8.10 3.81
CA CYS A 79 11.25 -6.82 3.93
C CYS A 79 10.29 -6.86 5.14
N LEU A 80 10.39 -5.85 6.01
CA LEU A 80 9.48 -5.61 7.11
C LEU A 80 8.17 -5.02 6.53
N GLY A 81 7.31 -5.89 5.99
CA GLY A 81 6.07 -5.46 5.35
C GLY A 81 5.09 -4.80 6.32
N PHE A 82 4.11 -4.06 5.80
CA PHE A 82 2.99 -3.47 6.55
C PHE A 82 1.67 -4.11 6.10
N THR A 83 0.68 -4.13 7.00
CA THR A 83 -0.66 -4.65 6.69
C THR A 83 -1.65 -3.49 6.66
N ALA A 84 -2.31 -3.27 5.52
CA ALA A 84 -3.27 -2.18 5.35
C ALA A 84 -4.52 -2.35 6.25
N PRO A 85 -5.21 -1.27 6.65
CA PRO A 85 -6.43 -1.36 7.45
C PRO A 85 -7.52 -2.18 6.75
N GLY A 86 -7.95 -3.28 7.37
CA GLY A 86 -8.93 -4.20 6.79
C GLY A 86 -8.35 -5.29 5.89
N ALA A 87 -7.07 -5.24 5.55
CA ALA A 87 -6.39 -6.30 4.80
C ALA A 87 -5.88 -7.42 5.71
N CYS A 88 -5.69 -8.61 5.14
CA CYS A 88 -5.19 -9.79 5.83
C CYS A 88 -3.68 -9.95 5.71
N CYS A 89 -3.09 -9.58 4.58
CA CYS A 89 -1.73 -9.93 4.21
C CYS A 89 -0.77 -8.73 4.21
N PRO A 90 0.46 -8.91 4.70
CA PRO A 90 1.46 -7.85 4.69
C PRO A 90 1.99 -7.59 3.28
N LYS A 91 2.42 -6.35 3.03
CA LYS A 91 3.03 -5.90 1.77
C LYS A 91 4.28 -5.07 1.98
N CYS A 92 5.09 -5.01 0.93
CA CYS A 92 6.30 -4.20 0.87
C CYS A 92 6.13 -3.03 -0.09
N GLY A 93 6.58 -1.86 0.33
CA GLY A 93 6.48 -0.62 -0.45
C GLY A 93 6.25 0.58 0.46
N GLY A 94 6.01 1.73 -0.15
CA GLY A 94 5.59 2.94 0.57
C GLY A 94 4.10 2.86 0.93
N ALA A 95 3.73 3.37 2.10
CA ALA A 95 2.35 3.40 2.57
C ALA A 95 2.04 4.68 3.31
N LEU A 96 0.88 5.26 3.01
CA LEU A 96 0.39 6.52 3.54
C LEU A 96 -1.06 6.38 4.04
N ARG A 97 -1.35 6.96 5.21
CA ARG A 97 -2.71 7.30 5.64
C ARG A 97 -2.93 8.78 5.39
N ILE A 98 -3.86 9.12 4.51
CA ILE A 98 -4.13 10.50 4.10
C ILE A 98 -5.48 10.95 4.69
N LEU A 99 -5.42 12.01 5.49
CA LEU A 99 -6.59 12.71 6.02
C LEU A 99 -7.04 13.78 5.02
N TYR A 100 -8.35 13.94 4.88
CA TYR A 100 -8.93 14.92 3.97
C TYR A 100 -10.11 15.66 4.62
N SER A 101 -10.35 16.89 4.18
CA SER A 101 -11.46 17.71 4.66
C SER A 101 -12.71 17.47 3.83
N LYS A 102 -13.61 16.61 4.31
CA LYS A 102 -14.94 16.43 3.71
C LYS A 102 -15.68 17.76 3.51
N LYS A 103 -15.59 18.68 4.48
CA LYS A 103 -16.21 20.02 4.39
C LYS A 103 -15.63 20.86 3.26
N GLN A 104 -14.35 20.73 2.92
CA GLN A 104 -13.78 21.42 1.76
C GLN A 104 -14.30 20.82 0.46
N ILE A 105 -14.37 19.48 0.34
CA ILE A 105 -14.96 18.79 -0.82
C ILE A 105 -16.42 19.20 -1.01
N ASP A 106 -17.23 19.15 0.05
CA ASP A 106 -18.65 19.51 -0.01
C ASP A 106 -18.81 20.98 -0.44
N ARG A 107 -18.01 21.90 0.12
CA ARG A 107 -18.05 23.32 -0.30
C ARG A 107 -17.61 23.51 -1.75
N ALA A 108 -16.61 22.77 -2.22
CA ALA A 108 -16.18 22.83 -3.61
C ALA A 108 -17.30 22.35 -4.55
N LEU A 109 -17.93 21.21 -4.27
CA LEU A 109 -18.99 20.64 -5.12
C LEU A 109 -20.25 21.52 -5.14
N TYR A 110 -20.78 21.85 -3.96
CA TYR A 110 -22.04 22.60 -3.84
C TYR A 110 -21.87 24.10 -4.12
N GLY A 111 -20.67 24.65 -3.91
CA GLY A 111 -20.39 26.07 -4.14
C GLY A 111 -20.14 26.43 -5.61
N THR A 112 -19.91 25.45 -6.49
CA THR A 112 -19.45 25.72 -7.88
C THR A 112 -20.30 25.04 -8.97
N ASN A 113 -21.44 24.40 -8.63
CA ASN A 113 -22.24 23.57 -9.55
C ASN A 113 -21.41 22.49 -10.28
N ILE A 114 -20.26 22.10 -9.73
CA ILE A 114 -19.43 21.04 -10.27
C ILE A 114 -20.10 19.70 -9.95
N SER A 115 -20.16 18.80 -10.95
CA SER A 115 -20.71 17.46 -10.75
C SER A 115 -19.94 16.72 -9.65
N ALA A 116 -20.66 16.00 -8.80
CA ALA A 116 -20.07 15.10 -7.79
C ALA A 116 -19.12 14.05 -8.41
N SER A 117 -19.22 13.80 -9.72
CA SER A 117 -18.29 12.93 -10.46
C SER A 117 -16.87 13.50 -10.59
N VAL A 118 -16.67 14.80 -10.35
CA VAL A 118 -15.36 15.46 -10.50
C VAL A 118 -14.44 15.20 -9.32
N ILE A 119 -14.97 15.19 -8.08
CA ILE A 119 -14.21 14.85 -6.88
C ILE A 119 -14.66 13.46 -6.42
N ASN A 120 -13.95 12.44 -6.89
CA ASN A 120 -14.13 11.07 -6.47
C ASN A 120 -12.77 10.43 -6.16
N LEU A 121 -12.78 9.30 -5.44
CA LEU A 121 -11.57 8.60 -5.03
C LEU A 121 -10.65 8.25 -6.21
N ASN A 122 -11.20 7.76 -7.32
CA ASN A 122 -10.42 7.39 -8.51
C ASN A 122 -9.70 8.61 -9.11
N ASN A 123 -10.36 9.77 -9.17
CA ASN A 123 -9.74 11.01 -9.64
C ASN A 123 -8.62 11.49 -8.70
N ILE A 124 -8.82 11.38 -7.38
CA ILE A 124 -7.79 11.69 -6.38
C ILE A 124 -6.59 10.76 -6.54
N LEU A 125 -6.81 9.44 -6.61
CA LEU A 125 -5.73 8.46 -6.78
C LEU A 125 -4.99 8.65 -8.10
N ARG A 126 -5.70 8.92 -9.20
CA ARG A 126 -5.10 9.25 -10.49
C ARG A 126 -4.29 10.55 -10.45
N ALA A 127 -4.75 11.56 -9.72
CA ALA A 127 -4.01 12.80 -9.56
C ALA A 127 -2.73 12.57 -8.73
N LEU A 128 -2.82 11.81 -7.63
CA LEU A 128 -1.65 11.40 -6.85
C LEU A 128 -0.66 10.55 -7.66
N GLU A 129 -1.15 9.61 -8.48
CA GLU A 129 -0.33 8.74 -9.34
C GLU A 129 0.56 9.56 -10.29
N ARG A 130 0.09 10.71 -10.80
CA ARG A 130 0.91 11.60 -11.66
C ARG A 130 2.16 12.14 -10.97
N HIS A 131 2.21 12.09 -9.63
CA HIS A 131 3.38 12.46 -8.85
C HIS A 131 4.38 11.32 -8.65
N VAL A 132 3.99 10.07 -8.93
CA VAL A 132 4.92 8.94 -9.00
C VAL A 132 5.65 9.01 -10.34
N LYS A 133 6.97 9.24 -10.32
CA LYS A 133 7.80 9.45 -11.53
C LYS A 133 8.49 8.18 -11.99
N ILE A 134 8.55 7.17 -11.13
CA ILE A 134 9.26 5.93 -11.37
C ILE A 134 8.29 4.93 -11.99
N ALA A 135 8.56 4.52 -13.24
CA ALA A 135 7.71 3.61 -13.99
C ALA A 135 7.60 2.20 -13.37
N GLU A 136 8.56 1.82 -12.52
CA GLU A 136 8.57 0.55 -11.79
C GLU A 136 7.69 0.57 -10.54
N CYS A 137 7.10 1.72 -10.19
CA CYS A 137 6.24 1.90 -9.02
C CYS A 137 4.81 2.20 -9.46
N ALA A 138 3.84 1.57 -8.79
CA ALA A 138 2.42 1.82 -8.99
C ALA A 138 1.80 2.38 -7.71
N LEU A 139 1.00 3.43 -7.85
CA LEU A 139 0.17 3.94 -6.77
C LEU A 139 -1.13 3.15 -6.73
N ARG A 140 -1.49 2.70 -5.53
CA ARG A 140 -2.77 2.05 -5.22
C ARG A 140 -3.41 2.74 -4.04
N GLY A 141 -4.71 2.65 -3.91
CA GLY A 141 -5.37 3.14 -2.71
C GLY A 141 -6.85 2.85 -2.65
N TYR A 142 -7.41 3.08 -1.48
CA TYR A 142 -8.83 2.90 -1.21
C TYR A 142 -9.26 3.78 -0.02
N LEU A 143 -10.56 3.94 0.18
CA LEU A 143 -11.10 4.60 1.37
C LEU A 143 -11.26 3.56 2.48
N THR A 144 -10.68 3.81 3.65
CA THR A 144 -10.80 2.92 4.82
C THR A 144 -12.14 3.13 5.53
N ILE A 145 -12.47 2.21 6.43
CA ILE A 145 -13.64 2.33 7.32
C ILE A 145 -13.53 3.50 8.31
N GLU A 146 -12.31 3.97 8.58
CA GLU A 146 -12.02 5.16 9.40
C GLU A 146 -12.19 6.47 8.60
N MET A 147 -12.69 6.38 7.35
CA MET A 147 -12.86 7.50 6.42
C MET A 147 -11.55 8.22 6.09
N GLU A 148 -10.47 7.45 5.93
CA GLU A 148 -9.17 7.94 5.49
C GLU A 148 -8.82 7.35 4.13
N ILE A 149 -8.05 8.08 3.32
CA ILE A 149 -7.56 7.54 2.06
C ILE A 149 -6.26 6.81 2.37
N PHE A 150 -6.28 5.48 2.29
CA PHE A 150 -5.07 4.67 2.42
C PHE A 150 -4.44 4.50 1.04
N VAL A 151 -3.17 4.87 0.92
CA VAL A 151 -2.41 4.81 -0.33
C VAL A 151 -1.18 3.96 -0.14
N THR A 152 -0.87 3.12 -1.11
CA THR A 152 0.40 2.37 -1.18
C THR A 152 1.10 2.64 -2.49
N VAL A 153 2.41 2.81 -2.45
CA VAL A 153 3.28 2.86 -3.63
C VAL A 153 4.11 1.59 -3.64
N GLU A 154 3.70 0.64 -4.47
CA GLU A 154 4.28 -0.70 -4.56
C GLU A 154 5.07 -0.88 -5.86
N THR A 155 6.15 -1.66 -5.82
CA THR A 155 6.89 -2.01 -7.04
C THR A 155 6.06 -2.95 -7.91
N MET A 156 6.10 -2.77 -9.23
CA MET A 156 5.49 -3.68 -10.20
C MET A 156 6.38 -4.87 -10.56
N LEU A 157 7.66 -4.86 -10.17
CA LEU A 157 8.59 -5.95 -10.44
C LEU A 157 8.27 -7.19 -9.59
N GLU A 158 8.49 -8.39 -10.11
CA GLU A 158 8.30 -9.64 -9.34
C GLU A 158 9.41 -9.85 -8.30
N ASN A 159 10.67 -9.59 -8.68
CA ASN A 159 11.85 -9.77 -7.84
C ASN A 159 12.68 -8.47 -7.79
N PRO A 160 12.19 -7.41 -7.11
CA PRO A 160 12.90 -6.14 -6.99
C PRO A 160 14.20 -6.26 -6.20
N THR A 161 15.20 -5.45 -6.57
CA THR A 161 16.35 -5.18 -5.70
C THR A 161 15.94 -4.30 -4.52
N ASP A 162 16.77 -4.24 -3.47
CA ASP A 162 16.49 -3.40 -2.29
C ASP A 162 16.42 -1.92 -2.66
N LEU A 163 17.25 -1.49 -3.62
CA LEU A 163 17.21 -0.15 -4.16
C LEU A 163 15.87 0.13 -4.87
N GLN A 164 15.41 -0.78 -5.72
CA GLN A 164 14.13 -0.60 -6.44
C GLN A 164 12.94 -0.54 -5.50
N LEU A 165 12.95 -1.35 -4.43
CA LEU A 165 11.91 -1.29 -3.39
C LEU A 165 11.97 0.03 -2.61
N ASN A 166 13.18 0.49 -2.24
CA ASN A 166 13.40 1.77 -1.56
C ASN A 166 12.97 2.97 -2.40
N VAL A 167 13.13 2.91 -3.72
CA VAL A 167 12.68 4.00 -4.60
C VAL A 167 11.16 4.18 -4.53
N CYS A 168 10.37 3.10 -4.51
CA CYS A 168 8.92 3.22 -4.35
C CYS A 168 8.51 3.76 -2.97
N ILE A 169 9.27 3.43 -1.92
CA ILE A 169 9.12 4.02 -0.59
C ILE A 169 9.35 5.54 -0.63
N LEU A 170 10.47 5.97 -1.20
CA LEU A 170 10.80 7.39 -1.32
C LEU A 170 9.78 8.17 -2.16
N GLU A 171 9.20 7.55 -3.18
CA GLU A 171 8.12 8.16 -3.96
C GLU A 171 6.85 8.40 -3.12
N ALA A 172 6.53 7.48 -2.19
CA ALA A 172 5.43 7.69 -1.25
C ALA A 172 5.73 8.81 -0.25
N GLU A 173 6.94 8.83 0.33
CA GLU A 173 7.35 9.88 1.27
C GLU A 173 7.36 11.26 0.60
N LYS A 174 7.81 11.35 -0.65
CA LYS A 174 7.74 12.58 -1.45
C LYS A 174 6.29 13.07 -1.59
N ILE A 175 5.33 12.18 -1.85
CA ILE A 175 3.90 12.55 -1.90
C ILE A 175 3.43 13.06 -0.53
N ALA A 176 3.79 12.40 0.56
CA ALA A 176 3.43 12.83 1.89
C ALA A 176 4.00 14.21 2.23
N ASP A 177 5.28 14.46 1.92
CA ASP A 177 5.93 15.75 2.13
C ASP A 177 5.26 16.87 1.31
N MET A 178 4.89 16.60 0.05
CA MET A 178 4.15 17.57 -0.77
C MET A 178 2.77 17.92 -0.20
N ILE A 179 2.04 16.94 0.36
CA ILE A 179 0.74 17.17 1.01
C ILE A 179 0.95 17.98 2.29
N ASN A 180 1.86 17.54 3.15
CA ASN A 180 2.10 18.15 4.46
C ASN A 180 2.67 19.56 4.38
N ARG A 181 3.37 19.90 3.29
CA ARG A 181 3.90 21.24 3.02
C ARG A 181 2.98 22.12 2.18
N GLU A 182 1.76 21.65 1.87
CA GLU A 182 0.80 22.37 1.04
C GLU A 182 1.40 22.83 -0.30
N SER A 183 2.22 21.96 -0.92
CA SER A 183 2.89 22.26 -2.18
C SER A 183 1.90 22.74 -3.24
N VAL A 184 2.29 23.73 -4.05
CA VAL A 184 1.47 24.27 -5.15
C VAL A 184 1.04 23.17 -6.13
N LEU A 185 1.84 22.12 -6.27
CA LEU A 185 1.52 20.97 -7.12
C LEU A 185 0.33 20.13 -6.59
N ILE A 186 0.07 20.20 -5.29
CA ILE A 186 -1.06 19.54 -4.63
C ILE A 186 -2.24 20.51 -4.53
N THR A 187 -2.01 21.72 -4.04
CA THR A 187 -3.08 22.69 -3.76
C THR A 187 -3.72 23.30 -5.00
N SER A 188 -3.06 23.22 -6.17
CA SER A 188 -3.63 23.65 -7.45
C SER A 188 -4.63 22.66 -8.05
N ASP A 189 -4.61 21.39 -7.64
CA ASP A 189 -5.59 20.40 -8.08
C ASP A 189 -6.81 20.43 -7.15
N LEU A 190 -8.00 20.54 -7.73
CA LEU A 190 -9.24 20.66 -6.96
C LEU A 190 -9.48 19.47 -6.02
N GLY A 191 -9.17 18.25 -6.44
CA GLY A 191 -9.34 17.06 -5.61
C GLY A 191 -8.28 16.98 -4.51
N LEU A 192 -7.02 17.26 -4.87
CA LEU A 192 -5.89 17.14 -3.94
C LEU A 192 -5.82 18.29 -2.93
N SER A 193 -6.34 19.47 -3.25
CA SER A 193 -6.39 20.62 -2.34
C SER A 193 -7.16 20.35 -1.03
N SER A 194 -8.01 19.33 -1.03
CA SER A 194 -8.77 18.91 0.15
C SER A 194 -8.00 17.99 1.11
N LEU A 195 -6.81 17.53 0.72
CA LEU A 195 -5.97 16.66 1.55
C LEU A 195 -5.25 17.51 2.61
N SER A 196 -5.43 17.14 3.87
CA SER A 196 -4.96 17.95 5.01
C SER A 196 -3.63 17.46 5.58
N TYR A 197 -3.41 16.14 5.60
CA TYR A 197 -2.24 15.53 6.21
C TYR A 197 -2.01 14.12 5.67
N ALA A 198 -0.76 13.72 5.53
CA ALA A 198 -0.34 12.39 5.11
C ALA A 198 0.66 11.80 6.11
N LEU A 199 0.29 10.68 6.73
CA LEU A 199 1.12 9.91 7.66
C LEU A 199 1.75 8.72 6.96
N THR A 200 3.06 8.57 7.04
CA THR A 200 3.80 7.39 6.56
C THR A 200 3.65 6.22 7.53
N VAL A 201 3.23 5.05 7.05
CA VAL A 201 2.98 3.84 7.88
C VAL A 201 3.72 2.60 7.41
N HIS A 202 4.65 2.75 6.47
CA HIS A 202 5.49 1.67 6.00
C HIS A 202 6.77 1.57 6.84
N THR A 203 7.54 0.51 6.62
CA THR A 203 8.91 0.42 7.12
C THR A 203 9.88 0.19 5.97
N TYR A 204 11.17 0.38 6.24
CA TYR A 204 12.22 0.21 5.26
C TYR A 204 12.63 -1.26 5.16
N PRO A 205 12.86 -1.79 3.94
CA PRO A 205 13.48 -3.09 3.75
C PRO A 205 14.91 -3.03 4.28
N THR A 206 15.06 -3.47 5.53
CA THR A 206 16.33 -3.69 6.24
C THR A 206 17.26 -2.46 6.30
N GLN A 207 17.08 -1.60 7.31
CA GLN A 207 18.28 -1.23 8.07
C GLN A 207 18.77 -2.53 8.68
N GLY A 208 19.92 -3.03 8.24
CA GLY A 208 20.52 -4.23 8.80
C GLY A 208 20.63 -4.06 10.31
N ALA A 209 19.76 -4.71 11.07
CA ALA A 209 20.08 -5.02 12.43
C ALA A 209 21.32 -5.92 12.32
N ASN A 210 22.50 -5.34 12.54
CA ASN A 210 23.68 -6.12 12.88
C ASN A 210 23.29 -6.89 14.14
N THR A 211 22.76 -8.11 13.96
CA THR A 211 22.69 -9.08 15.03
C THR A 211 24.14 -9.41 15.32
N ILE A 212 24.71 -8.72 16.30
CA ILE A 212 25.98 -9.12 16.90
C ILE A 212 25.70 -10.49 17.49
N SER A 213 26.04 -11.55 16.75
CA SER A 213 26.05 -12.90 17.27
C SER A 213 27.23 -12.97 18.24
N LEU A 214 26.98 -12.61 19.50
CA LEU A 214 27.89 -12.94 20.58
C LEU A 214 28.00 -14.46 20.65
N SER A 215 29.05 -14.99 20.01
CA SER A 215 29.34 -16.42 20.07
C SER A 215 29.44 -16.84 21.54
N ILE A 216 28.75 -17.93 21.89
CA ILE A 216 28.78 -18.50 23.24
C ILE A 216 30.22 -18.82 23.68
N GLY A 217 31.12 -19.09 22.71
CA GLY A 217 32.55 -19.26 22.95
C GLY A 217 33.24 -18.02 23.52
N ALA A 218 32.84 -16.81 23.13
CA ALA A 218 33.40 -15.57 23.68
C ALA A 218 32.96 -15.33 25.14
N LEU A 219 31.72 -15.71 25.49
CA LEU A 219 31.22 -15.64 26.86
C LEU A 219 31.92 -16.64 27.79
N LEU A 220 32.16 -17.87 27.32
CA LEU A 220 32.88 -18.90 28.08
C LEU A 220 34.37 -18.56 28.26
N ALA A 221 35.01 -17.95 27.25
CA ALA A 221 36.39 -17.49 27.37
C ALA A 221 36.52 -16.37 28.43
N CYS A 222 35.61 -15.40 28.46
CA CYS A 222 35.59 -14.36 29.48
C CYS A 222 35.35 -14.91 30.90
N LEU A 223 34.49 -15.92 31.06
CA LEU A 223 34.27 -16.58 32.34
C LEU A 223 35.51 -17.36 32.81
N SER A 224 36.23 -18.02 31.90
CA SER A 224 37.45 -18.77 32.26
C SER A 224 38.56 -17.87 32.78
N VAL A 225 38.71 -16.66 32.22
CA VAL A 225 39.70 -15.66 32.69
C VAL A 225 39.34 -15.12 34.08
N TYR A 226 38.04 -15.03 34.39
CA TYR A 226 37.58 -14.53 35.70
C TYR A 226 37.73 -15.57 36.83
N VAL A 227 37.72 -16.87 36.50
CA VAL A 227 37.89 -17.97 37.48
C VAL A 227 39.37 -18.28 37.75
N LEU A 228 40.27 -17.87 36.87
CA LEU A 228 41.74 -18.06 36.99
C LEU A 228 42.47 -16.86 37.60
N ARG A 229 41.75 -15.85 38.10
CA ARG A 229 42.26 -14.79 38.98
C ARG A 229 41.69 -14.94 40.37
#